data_AF-A0A8H6M2S3-F1
#
_entry.id   AF-A0A8H6M2S3-F1
#
_cell.length_a   1.000
_cell.length_b   1.000
_cell.length_c   1.000
_cell.angle_alpha   90.00
_cell.angle_beta   90.00
_cell.angle_gamma   90.00
#
_symmetry.space_group_name_H-M   'P 1'
#
loop_
_entity.id
_entity.type
_entity.pdbx_description
1 polymer ?
#
loop_
_entity_poly.entity_id
_entity_poly.type
_entity_poly.pdbx_seq_one_letter_code
_entity_poly.pdbx_strand_id
1 'polypeptide(L)'
;MGFYAHRIREVRLWNLRMIWTPEAWHGLQMATNWKHGALSPSASKVFWALTNVTNFTIPADILNPSFPFFSLFLGPKTTSISFDYDSEVPVHAASIGSAKNIPSALKELRLNNINRTASGLLFLGNHIRSSSWDCLETLEIPNIPPGTLAQLSTLPCLATLEVWSLSGIPLLHKYSTRDLAAPPAHLSAISSDAFRPLKALRIRYAKTSDFEALLQRLPPCNQVHTLKCTLDSIPSSRNMSALLLSIRLHCNPESLRKVGIHVFIANVVPQEEGVKAQVNAGIDLGPLLDFAKLETLSLNLSTTGVNLDPNDIDNIVESFPNLVKLKIDAETFDSRVPRIDHNHVLQLLYGLKDLRKLGLRFNATNITGREEIPEGSSEDEEEQDDDMGDGEDDDENEEGGAEEEEEGEEGEEEEEEGDDDVEEEGEDQEEDDDEDETETETEDKSKKPASLKTFWVGDSPIYSPKAVASFFKKHCPKLSVGSSLHTIYFDDDPPETMPVMVYKRRWEAVSSYMD
;
A
#
# COMPACT_ATOMS: atom_id res chain seq x y z
N MET A 1 5.78 49.14 10.87
CA MET A 1 4.94 48.75 9.72
C MET A 1 4.17 47.50 10.11
N GLY A 2 2.84 47.57 10.16
CA GLY A 2 1.99 46.41 10.46
C GLY A 2 2.00 45.43 9.28
N PHE A 3 2.12 44.13 9.54
CA PHE A 3 2.04 43.14 8.48
C PHE A 3 0.56 42.95 8.10
N TYR A 4 0.28 43.01 6.80
CA TYR A 4 -1.08 43.06 6.26
C TYR A 4 -1.92 41.80 6.57
N ALA A 5 -1.29 40.66 6.85
CA ALA A 5 -2.00 39.38 6.94
C ALA A 5 -1.49 38.42 8.04
N HIS A 6 -1.43 38.90 9.29
CA HIS A 6 -1.04 38.08 10.45
C HIS A 6 -1.95 36.86 10.74
N ARG A 7 -3.15 36.83 10.17
CA ARG A 7 -4.14 35.76 10.39
C ARG A 7 -3.97 34.57 9.43
N ILE A 8 -3.24 34.74 8.32
CA ILE A 8 -3.02 33.65 7.36
C ILE A 8 -2.12 32.60 8.01
N ARG A 9 -2.67 31.39 8.18
CA ARG A 9 -1.98 30.20 8.71
C ARG A 9 -1.57 29.23 7.61
N GLU A 10 -2.24 29.31 6.48
CA GLU A 10 -2.07 28.41 5.36
C GLU A 10 -2.16 29.19 4.06
N VAL A 11 -1.19 28.99 3.19
CA VAL A 11 -1.16 29.56 1.84
C VAL A 11 -1.28 28.41 0.87
N ARG A 12 -2.35 28.37 0.09
CA ARG A 12 -2.52 27.42 -1.02
C ARG A 12 -2.60 28.21 -2.31
N LEU A 13 -1.65 27.95 -3.21
CA LEU A 13 -1.67 28.49 -4.56
C LEU A 13 -2.09 27.39 -5.52
N TRP A 14 -3.29 26.86 -5.26
CA TRP A 14 -3.98 25.93 -6.14
C TRP A 14 -5.10 26.72 -6.83
N ASN A 15 -5.30 26.51 -8.13
CA ASN A 15 -6.41 27.13 -8.89
C ASN A 15 -6.43 28.66 -8.90
N LEU A 16 -5.26 29.32 -9.00
CA LEU A 16 -5.24 30.74 -9.32
C LEU A 16 -5.82 30.98 -10.72
N ARG A 17 -7.12 31.28 -10.80
CA ARG A 17 -7.76 31.77 -12.03
C ARG A 17 -7.18 33.12 -12.50
N MET A 18 -6.50 33.83 -11.61
CA MET A 18 -5.80 35.09 -11.91
C MET A 18 -4.38 35.00 -11.36
N ILE A 19 -3.40 34.96 -12.27
CA ILE A 19 -1.98 35.09 -11.92
C ILE A 19 -1.62 36.57 -11.97
N TRP A 20 -0.89 37.03 -10.96
CA TRP A 20 -0.44 38.41 -10.92
C TRP A 20 0.66 38.62 -11.95
N THR A 21 0.68 39.80 -12.58
CA THR A 21 1.72 40.11 -13.54
C THR A 21 3.09 40.15 -12.85
N PRO A 22 4.19 39.94 -13.59
CA PRO A 22 5.53 40.07 -13.02
C PRO A 22 5.72 41.42 -12.32
N GLU A 23 5.21 42.52 -12.86
CA GLU A 23 5.32 43.86 -12.26
C GLU A 23 4.61 43.94 -10.90
N ALA A 24 3.44 43.32 -10.78
CA ALA A 24 2.73 43.25 -9.51
C ALA A 24 3.54 42.48 -8.46
N TRP A 25 4.14 41.36 -8.84
CA TRP A 25 5.02 40.60 -7.96
C TRP A 25 6.27 41.38 -7.53
N HIS A 26 6.94 42.06 -8.45
CA HIS A 26 8.08 42.93 -8.14
C HIS A 26 7.67 44.08 -7.22
N GLY A 27 6.49 44.69 -7.47
CA GLY A 27 5.92 45.72 -6.63
C GLY A 27 5.73 45.26 -5.18
N LEU A 28 5.19 44.05 -4.97
CA LEU A 28 5.11 43.45 -3.63
C LEU A 28 6.48 43.23 -2.99
N GLN A 29 7.42 42.68 -3.76
CA GLN A 29 8.73 42.34 -3.25
C GLN A 29 9.48 43.60 -2.80
N MET A 30 9.36 44.68 -3.56
CA MET A 30 9.86 46.00 -3.18
C MET A 30 9.10 46.56 -1.95
N ALA A 31 7.77 46.51 -1.94
CA ALA A 31 6.96 47.02 -0.83
C ALA A 31 7.22 46.28 0.49
N THR A 32 7.64 45.02 0.41
CA THR A 32 7.99 44.17 1.56
C THR A 32 9.48 44.20 1.92
N ASN A 33 10.29 45.02 1.22
CA ASN A 33 11.74 45.06 1.34
C ASN A 33 12.37 43.66 1.26
N TRP A 34 11.88 42.80 0.36
CA TRP A 34 12.41 41.45 0.13
C TRP A 34 12.39 40.55 1.37
N LYS A 35 11.54 40.87 2.37
CA LYS A 35 11.49 40.12 3.62
C LYS A 35 10.73 38.81 3.45
N HIS A 36 11.39 37.71 3.80
CA HIS A 36 10.77 36.37 3.84
C HIS A 36 9.52 36.36 4.72
N GLY A 37 8.45 35.77 4.19
CA GLY A 37 7.16 35.67 4.89
C GLY A 37 6.47 37.00 5.13
N ALA A 38 6.86 38.11 4.49
CA ALA A 38 6.21 39.40 4.72
C ALA A 38 4.71 39.40 4.40
N LEU A 39 4.29 38.59 3.43
CA LEU A 39 2.88 38.47 3.02
C LEU A 39 2.09 37.51 3.92
N SER A 40 2.77 36.59 4.60
CA SER A 40 2.12 35.62 5.50
C SER A 40 3.06 35.20 6.64
N PRO A 41 3.41 36.13 7.56
CA PRO A 41 4.46 35.89 8.57
C PRO A 41 4.09 34.82 9.60
N SER A 42 2.83 34.41 9.56
CA SER A 42 2.16 33.51 10.48
C SER A 42 1.73 32.20 9.82
N ALA A 43 2.06 32.01 8.55
CA ALA A 43 1.76 30.79 7.82
C ALA A 43 2.64 29.64 8.33
N SER A 44 1.99 28.58 8.80
CA SER A 44 2.62 27.32 9.17
C SER A 44 2.72 26.37 8.00
N LYS A 45 1.81 26.46 7.03
CA LYS A 45 1.79 25.59 5.83
C LYS A 45 1.78 26.43 4.56
N VAL A 46 2.62 26.07 3.61
CA VAL A 46 2.66 26.71 2.29
C VAL A 46 2.64 25.63 1.20
N PHE A 47 1.61 25.66 0.38
CA PHE A 47 1.41 24.78 -0.77
C PHE A 47 1.55 25.60 -2.04
N TRP A 48 2.67 25.42 -2.73
CA TRP A 48 3.02 26.06 -3.99
C TRP A 48 2.95 25.04 -5.13
N ALA A 49 1.74 24.57 -5.43
CA ALA A 49 1.51 23.50 -6.39
C ALA A 49 0.72 24.04 -7.59
N LEU A 50 1.41 24.38 -8.66
CA LEU A 50 0.81 25.06 -9.82
C LEU A 50 0.44 24.09 -10.95
N THR A 51 0.64 22.79 -10.75
CA THR A 51 0.61 21.82 -11.87
C THR A 51 -0.46 20.76 -11.90
N ASN A 52 -1.24 20.60 -10.84
CA ASN A 52 -2.55 19.95 -11.03
C ASN A 52 -3.48 20.76 -11.95
N VAL A 53 -3.07 21.97 -12.35
CA VAL A 53 -3.72 22.84 -13.34
C VAL A 53 -3.21 22.58 -14.77
N THR A 54 -2.19 21.74 -15.02
CA THR A 54 -1.68 21.53 -16.40
C THR A 54 -2.61 20.74 -17.30
N ASN A 55 -3.64 20.08 -16.75
CA ASN A 55 -4.74 19.56 -17.57
C ASN A 55 -5.73 20.68 -18.00
N PHE A 56 -5.64 21.89 -17.42
CA PHE A 56 -6.47 23.05 -17.81
C PHE A 56 -5.72 24.40 -17.71
N THR A 57 -5.34 24.93 -18.89
CA THR A 57 -5.42 26.36 -19.32
C THR A 57 -4.40 27.44 -18.92
N ILE A 58 -3.33 27.22 -18.15
CA ILE A 58 -2.33 28.30 -17.90
C ILE A 58 -0.97 28.03 -18.56
N PRO A 59 -0.54 28.88 -19.52
CA PRO A 59 0.79 28.83 -20.12
C PRO A 59 1.96 28.98 -19.12
N ALA A 60 3.01 28.19 -19.30
CA ALA A 60 4.18 28.16 -18.40
C ALA A 60 4.91 29.51 -18.30
N ASP A 61 4.90 30.32 -19.36
CA ASP A 61 5.48 31.66 -19.39
C ASP A 61 4.78 32.65 -18.44
N ILE A 62 3.52 32.39 -18.08
CA ILE A 62 2.77 33.17 -17.08
C ILE A 62 3.06 32.66 -15.67
N LEU A 63 3.23 31.34 -15.50
CA LEU A 63 3.44 30.71 -14.18
C LEU A 63 4.87 30.89 -13.66
N ASN A 64 5.86 30.63 -14.51
CA ASN A 64 7.28 30.61 -14.14
C ASN A 64 7.74 31.91 -13.44
N PRO A 65 7.31 33.11 -13.85
CA PRO A 65 7.65 34.36 -13.16
C PRO A 65 7.18 34.43 -11.71
N SER A 66 6.18 33.64 -11.28
CA SER A 66 5.68 33.69 -9.89
C SER A 66 6.60 32.97 -8.89
N PHE A 67 7.39 32.00 -9.35
CA PHE A 67 8.20 31.13 -8.48
C PHE A 67 9.21 31.87 -7.59
N PRO A 68 9.97 32.86 -8.07
CA PRO A 68 10.90 33.65 -7.23
C PRO A 68 10.24 34.30 -6.01
N PHE A 69 8.92 34.56 -6.08
CA PHE A 69 8.17 35.26 -5.06
C PHE A 69 7.64 34.34 -3.95
N PHE A 70 7.82 33.02 -4.08
CA PHE A 70 7.49 32.02 -3.05
C PHE A 70 8.02 32.39 -1.66
N SER A 71 9.25 32.92 -1.61
CA SER A 71 9.92 33.35 -0.36
C SER A 71 9.11 34.40 0.43
N LEU A 72 8.28 35.22 -0.23
CA LEU A 72 7.43 36.23 0.43
C LEU A 72 6.37 35.61 1.35
N PHE A 73 6.09 34.31 1.20
CA PHE A 73 5.12 33.58 2.00
C PHE A 73 5.77 32.67 3.06
N LEU A 74 7.08 32.44 2.97
CA LEU A 74 7.86 31.64 3.92
C LEU A 74 8.25 32.44 5.15
N GLY A 75 7.40 32.43 6.18
CA GLY A 75 7.65 33.12 7.44
C GLY A 75 8.37 32.24 8.48
N PRO A 76 8.87 32.81 9.59
CA PRO A 76 9.55 32.08 10.67
C PRO A 76 8.74 30.93 11.30
N LYS A 77 7.42 30.92 11.10
CA LYS A 77 6.51 29.90 11.63
C LYS A 77 6.21 28.79 10.63
N THR A 78 6.76 28.83 9.42
CA THR A 78 6.50 27.81 8.39
C THR A 78 7.12 26.49 8.80
N THR A 79 6.27 25.48 9.01
CA THR A 79 6.65 24.12 9.41
C THR A 79 6.42 23.10 8.30
N SER A 80 5.59 23.40 7.29
CA SER A 80 5.29 22.49 6.19
C SER A 80 5.31 23.22 4.85
N ILE A 81 6.06 22.68 3.89
CA ILE A 81 6.16 23.19 2.52
C ILE A 81 5.80 22.06 1.56
N SER A 82 4.89 22.33 0.62
CA SER A 82 4.65 21.50 -0.55
C SER A 82 4.92 22.34 -1.79
N PHE A 83 5.75 21.85 -2.71
CA PHE A 83 6.21 22.65 -3.85
C PHE A 83 6.28 21.80 -5.12
N ASP A 84 5.45 22.14 -6.09
CA ASP A 84 5.58 21.57 -7.44
C ASP A 84 6.68 22.32 -8.16
N TYR A 85 7.58 21.61 -8.82
CA TYR A 85 8.64 22.20 -9.62
C TYR A 85 8.85 21.43 -10.90
N ASP A 86 9.51 22.09 -11.85
CA ASP A 86 9.96 21.48 -13.08
C ASP A 86 11.48 21.57 -13.03
N SER A 87 12.13 20.41 -13.03
CA SER A 87 13.59 20.34 -13.00
C SER A 87 14.27 20.99 -14.20
N GLU A 88 13.57 21.15 -15.31
CA GLU A 88 14.09 21.75 -16.53
C GLU A 88 13.98 23.28 -16.50
N VAL A 89 13.27 23.85 -15.51
CA VAL A 89 13.10 25.30 -15.34
C VAL A 89 13.97 25.78 -14.17
N PRO A 90 15.14 26.41 -14.43
CA PRO A 90 16.10 26.78 -13.39
C PRO A 90 15.52 27.71 -12.31
N VAL A 91 14.49 28.50 -12.64
CA VAL A 91 13.85 29.42 -11.69
C VAL A 91 13.13 28.65 -10.57
N HIS A 92 12.58 27.47 -10.84
CA HIS A 92 11.91 26.66 -9.81
C HIS A 92 12.94 26.13 -8.81
N ALA A 93 14.03 25.59 -9.33
CA ALA A 93 15.21 25.19 -8.55
C ALA A 93 15.76 26.35 -7.71
N ALA A 94 16.02 27.51 -8.32
CA ALA A 94 16.50 28.69 -7.58
C ALA A 94 15.54 29.13 -6.47
N SER A 95 14.22 28.99 -6.68
CA SER A 95 13.20 29.35 -5.70
C SER A 95 13.21 28.42 -4.49
N ILE A 96 13.31 27.10 -4.69
CA ILE A 96 13.52 26.13 -3.61
C ILE A 96 14.86 26.41 -2.91
N GLY A 97 15.90 26.81 -3.66
CA GLY A 97 17.20 27.18 -3.10
C GLY A 97 17.22 28.45 -2.28
N SER A 98 16.38 29.43 -2.62
CA SER A 98 16.17 30.61 -1.77
C SER A 98 15.54 30.24 -0.43
N ALA A 99 14.83 29.11 -0.42
CA ALA A 99 14.32 28.50 0.78
C ALA A 99 15.42 27.87 1.64
N LYS A 100 16.73 27.90 1.30
CA LYS A 100 17.78 27.53 2.26
C LYS A 100 17.81 28.42 3.52
N ASN A 101 17.26 29.62 3.41
CA ASN A 101 16.99 30.51 4.55
C ASN A 101 15.65 30.18 5.25
N ILE A 102 15.07 29.01 4.98
CA ILE A 102 13.85 28.48 5.62
C ILE A 102 14.01 28.54 7.14
N PRO A 103 12.90 28.69 7.87
CA PRO A 103 12.93 28.61 9.33
C PRO A 103 13.55 27.30 9.80
N SER A 104 14.39 27.36 10.83
CA SER A 104 14.91 26.18 11.55
C SER A 104 13.81 25.23 12.06
N ALA A 105 12.54 25.62 11.99
CA ALA A 105 11.37 24.87 12.41
C ALA A 105 10.69 24.04 11.29
N LEU A 106 11.25 23.93 10.08
CA LEU A 106 10.63 23.12 9.03
C LEU A 106 10.62 21.63 9.43
N LYS A 107 9.41 21.07 9.48
CA LYS A 107 9.13 19.66 9.81
C LYS A 107 8.74 18.84 8.60
N GLU A 108 8.09 19.44 7.60
CA GLU A 108 7.63 18.72 6.41
C GLU A 108 8.08 19.44 5.14
N LEU A 109 8.68 18.68 4.22
CA LEU A 109 9.05 19.14 2.90
C LEU A 109 8.53 18.14 1.87
N ARG A 110 7.64 18.58 0.99
CA ARG A 110 7.12 17.82 -0.14
C ARG A 110 7.49 18.51 -1.43
N LEU A 111 8.20 17.81 -2.29
CA LEU A 111 8.63 18.31 -3.59
C LEU A 111 8.05 17.40 -4.66
N ASN A 112 7.33 17.97 -5.59
CA ASN A 112 6.68 17.24 -6.67
C ASN A 112 7.30 17.68 -7.98
N ASN A 113 7.98 16.79 -8.70
CA ASN A 113 8.50 17.13 -10.03
C ASN A 113 7.46 16.84 -11.10
N ILE A 114 7.05 17.88 -11.80
CA ILE A 114 6.06 17.86 -12.88
C ILE A 114 6.60 17.04 -14.05
N ASN A 115 7.86 17.29 -14.38
CA ASN A 115 8.53 16.69 -15.50
C ASN A 115 9.42 15.57 -14.97
N ARG A 116 9.00 14.32 -15.11
CA ARG A 116 9.65 13.13 -14.51
C ARG A 116 11.03 12.80 -15.14
N THR A 117 11.76 13.79 -15.66
CA THR A 117 13.06 13.61 -16.31
C THR A 117 14.20 13.51 -15.30
N ALA A 118 15.27 12.81 -15.69
CA ALA A 118 16.42 12.51 -14.85
C ALA A 118 17.29 13.74 -14.47
N SER A 119 17.14 14.86 -15.17
CA SER A 119 17.94 16.07 -14.95
C SER A 119 17.68 16.72 -13.57
N GLY A 120 16.50 16.51 -12.98
CA GLY A 120 16.13 17.04 -11.66
C GLY A 120 16.89 16.50 -10.46
N LEU A 121 17.66 15.42 -10.65
CA LEU A 121 18.33 14.69 -9.58
C LEU A 121 19.45 15.50 -8.92
N LEU A 122 20.25 16.21 -9.69
CA LEU A 122 21.41 16.93 -9.16
C LEU A 122 21.02 18.09 -8.25
N PHE A 123 19.86 18.70 -8.50
CA PHE A 123 19.38 19.85 -7.75
C PHE A 123 19.08 19.51 -6.28
N LEU A 124 18.27 18.48 -6.05
CA LEU A 124 17.84 18.07 -4.72
C LEU A 124 19.02 17.62 -3.86
N GLY A 125 19.93 16.84 -4.43
CA GLY A 125 21.11 16.36 -3.71
C GLY A 125 21.95 17.50 -3.15
N ASN A 126 22.21 18.54 -3.94
CA ASN A 126 22.97 19.70 -3.49
C ASN A 126 22.23 20.52 -2.42
N HIS A 127 20.90 20.55 -2.45
CA HIS A 127 20.08 21.33 -1.52
C HIS A 127 19.92 20.65 -0.17
N ILE A 128 19.67 19.35 -0.20
CA ILE A 128 19.65 18.53 1.02
C ILE A 128 21.02 18.62 1.68
N ARG A 129 22.13 18.55 0.91
CA ARG A 129 23.53 18.68 1.40
C ARG A 129 23.89 19.99 2.06
N SER A 130 23.30 21.08 1.61
CA SER A 130 23.75 22.43 2.02
C SER A 130 22.95 23.04 3.17
N SER A 131 21.89 22.39 3.63
CA SER A 131 21.00 22.94 4.66
C SER A 131 20.96 22.04 5.89
N SER A 132 20.84 22.63 7.08
CA SER A 132 20.63 21.91 8.34
C SER A 132 19.14 21.59 8.50
N TRP A 133 18.77 20.34 8.24
CA TRP A 133 17.39 19.85 8.35
C TRP A 133 17.12 19.24 9.74
N ASP A 134 17.49 19.96 10.80
CA ASP A 134 17.52 19.42 12.16
C ASP A 134 16.13 19.05 12.70
N CYS A 135 15.08 19.71 12.21
CA CYS A 135 13.69 19.47 12.60
C CYS A 135 12.88 18.71 11.54
N LEU A 136 13.48 18.29 10.42
CA LEU A 136 12.73 17.70 9.31
C LEU A 136 12.27 16.28 9.68
N GLU A 137 10.96 16.12 9.81
CA GLU A 137 10.29 14.89 10.21
C GLU A 137 9.73 14.13 9.00
N THR A 138 9.24 14.83 7.97
CA THR A 138 8.67 14.25 6.75
C THR A 138 9.34 14.83 5.52
N LEU A 139 9.88 13.95 4.67
CA LEU A 139 10.42 14.31 3.37
C LEU A 139 9.72 13.50 2.29
N GLU A 140 9.05 14.19 1.38
CA GLU A 140 8.52 13.62 0.15
C GLU A 140 9.25 14.24 -1.04
N ILE A 141 9.89 13.41 -1.85
CA ILE A 141 10.70 13.85 -2.98
C ILE A 141 10.47 12.97 -4.20
N PRO A 142 10.62 13.51 -5.41
CA PRO A 142 10.33 12.75 -6.62
C PRO A 142 11.37 11.67 -6.87
N ASN A 143 12.64 11.90 -6.53
CA ASN A 143 13.70 10.90 -6.65
C ASN A 143 14.89 11.22 -5.73
N ILE A 144 15.60 10.16 -5.29
CA ILE A 144 16.84 10.21 -4.52
C ILE A 144 18.04 9.90 -5.44
N PRO A 145 18.94 10.86 -5.67
CA PRO A 145 20.23 10.57 -6.29
C PRO A 145 21.06 9.63 -5.40
N PRO A 146 21.84 8.69 -5.97
CA PRO A 146 22.58 7.70 -5.19
C PRO A 146 23.48 8.28 -4.10
N GLY A 147 24.09 9.45 -4.36
CA GLY A 147 24.95 10.13 -3.39
C GLY A 147 24.21 10.84 -2.26
N THR A 148 22.90 11.06 -2.36
CA THR A 148 22.11 11.81 -1.36
C THR A 148 21.64 10.90 -0.22
N LEU A 149 21.55 9.60 -0.48
CA LEU A 149 20.96 8.64 0.45
C LEU A 149 21.74 8.53 1.77
N ALA A 150 23.08 8.55 1.72
CA ALA A 150 23.93 8.54 2.92
C ALA A 150 23.77 9.80 3.78
N GLN A 151 23.28 10.90 3.19
CA GLN A 151 23.00 12.11 3.94
C GLN A 151 21.59 12.11 4.52
N LEU A 152 20.60 11.60 3.77
CA LEU A 152 19.25 11.39 4.28
C LEU A 152 19.24 10.48 5.51
N SER A 153 20.12 9.47 5.52
CA SER A 153 20.27 8.58 6.67
C SER A 153 20.80 9.28 7.93
N THR A 154 21.42 10.45 7.81
CA THR A 154 21.94 11.21 8.96
C THR A 154 20.96 12.25 9.50
N LEU A 155 19.78 12.40 8.90
CA LEU A 155 18.81 13.40 9.35
C LEU A 155 18.23 13.00 10.71
N PRO A 156 18.38 13.84 11.76
CA PRO A 156 18.17 13.43 13.15
C PRO A 156 16.70 13.21 13.51
N CYS A 157 15.77 13.84 12.77
CA CYS A 157 14.34 13.77 13.04
C CYS A 157 13.51 13.09 11.94
N LEU A 158 14.13 12.59 10.87
CA LEU A 158 13.42 12.09 9.69
C LEU A 158 12.61 10.82 9.98
N ALA A 159 11.33 10.99 10.30
CA ALA A 159 10.41 9.92 10.65
C ALA A 159 9.70 9.32 9.43
N THR A 160 9.45 10.10 8.38
CA THR A 160 8.79 9.66 7.16
C THR A 160 9.60 10.04 5.94
N LEU A 161 9.98 9.04 5.14
CA LEU A 161 10.61 9.22 3.84
C LEU A 161 9.70 8.67 2.75
N GLU A 162 9.27 9.55 1.87
CA GLU A 162 8.47 9.22 0.68
C GLU A 162 9.24 9.59 -0.59
N VAL A 163 9.39 8.64 -1.50
CA VAL A 163 10.19 8.80 -2.72
C VAL A 163 9.40 8.30 -3.91
N TRP A 164 9.23 9.11 -4.95
CA TRP A 164 8.40 8.69 -6.08
C TRP A 164 9.10 7.83 -7.12
N SER A 165 10.42 7.78 -7.09
CA SER A 165 11.22 6.93 -7.97
C SER A 165 12.61 6.77 -7.37
N LEU A 166 13.16 5.56 -7.46
CA LEU A 166 14.55 5.30 -7.11
C LEU A 166 15.29 4.96 -8.40
N SER A 167 16.46 5.54 -8.61
CA SER A 167 17.28 5.17 -9.76
C SER A 167 18.77 5.15 -9.46
N GLY A 168 19.41 4.06 -9.91
CA GLY A 168 20.86 3.93 -9.89
C GLY A 168 21.45 3.71 -8.51
N ILE A 169 20.65 3.16 -7.58
CA ILE A 169 21.15 2.83 -6.24
C ILE A 169 21.88 1.50 -6.34
N PRO A 170 23.20 1.45 -6.08
CA PRO A 170 23.93 0.19 -6.19
C PRO A 170 23.49 -0.77 -5.07
N LEU A 171 23.18 -2.00 -5.46
CA LEU A 171 23.03 -3.14 -4.55
C LEU A 171 24.35 -3.36 -3.81
N LEU A 172 24.27 -3.51 -2.48
CA LEU A 172 25.44 -3.84 -1.65
C LEU A 172 25.72 -5.34 -1.69
N HIS A 173 24.67 -6.16 -1.76
CA HIS A 173 24.73 -7.60 -1.83
C HIS A 173 23.63 -8.13 -2.76
N LYS A 174 23.82 -9.33 -3.32
CA LYS A 174 22.78 -10.02 -4.09
C LYS A 174 22.37 -11.24 -3.31
N TYR A 175 21.17 -11.22 -2.73
CA TYR A 175 20.70 -12.34 -1.94
C TYR A 175 20.22 -13.50 -2.83
N SER A 176 20.55 -14.71 -2.41
CA SER A 176 19.94 -15.95 -2.89
C SER A 176 19.17 -16.62 -1.74
N THR A 177 18.11 -17.37 -2.07
CA THR A 177 17.35 -18.17 -1.09
C THR A 177 18.23 -19.19 -0.36
N ARG A 178 19.39 -19.55 -0.91
CA ARG A 178 20.37 -20.45 -0.28
C ARG A 178 21.17 -19.80 0.85
N ASP A 179 21.15 -18.47 0.97
CA ASP A 179 22.01 -17.72 1.90
C ASP A 179 21.42 -17.58 3.32
N LEU A 180 20.34 -18.30 3.63
CA LEU A 180 19.61 -18.19 4.91
C LEU A 180 20.36 -18.73 6.14
N ALA A 181 21.45 -19.48 5.96
CA ALA A 181 22.10 -20.20 7.05
C ALA A 181 22.90 -19.31 8.03
N ALA A 182 23.30 -18.08 7.63
CA ALA A 182 24.06 -17.19 8.50
C ALA A 182 23.80 -15.70 8.19
N PRO A 183 23.78 -14.82 9.22
CA PRO A 183 23.71 -13.38 9.01
C PRO A 183 24.89 -12.91 8.14
N PRO A 184 24.65 -12.19 7.04
CA PRO A 184 25.72 -11.70 6.19
C PRO A 184 26.67 -10.76 6.93
N ALA A 185 27.99 -10.94 6.76
CA ALA A 185 29.00 -10.11 7.42
C ALA A 185 28.84 -8.60 7.11
N HIS A 186 28.29 -8.23 5.94
CA HIS A 186 28.08 -6.85 5.55
C HIS A 186 27.03 -6.11 6.38
N LEU A 187 26.15 -6.82 7.10
CA LEU A 187 25.19 -6.18 8.00
C LEU A 187 25.90 -5.35 9.09
N SER A 188 27.11 -5.77 9.48
CA SER A 188 27.95 -5.04 10.45
C SER A 188 28.58 -3.76 9.89
N ALA A 189 28.64 -3.60 8.56
CA ALA A 189 29.22 -2.41 7.93
C ALA A 189 28.22 -1.25 7.82
N ILE A 190 26.93 -1.51 8.04
CA ILE A 190 25.89 -0.49 8.02
C ILE A 190 25.95 0.28 9.34
N SER A 191 26.03 1.60 9.28
CA SER A 191 25.99 2.45 10.46
C SER A 191 24.70 2.21 11.25
N SER A 192 24.81 1.89 12.54
CA SER A 192 23.65 1.71 13.42
C SER A 192 22.83 2.99 13.61
N ASP A 193 23.43 4.15 13.34
CA ASP A 193 22.76 5.45 13.42
C ASP A 193 22.03 5.84 12.11
N ALA A 194 22.22 5.07 11.03
CA ALA A 194 21.56 5.35 9.76
C ALA A 194 20.04 5.21 9.88
N PHE A 195 19.29 6.25 9.50
CA PHE A 195 17.82 6.27 9.53
C PHE A 195 17.22 5.96 10.92
N ARG A 196 17.94 6.26 12.00
CA ARG A 196 17.50 5.98 13.38
C ARG A 196 16.05 6.41 13.70
N PRO A 197 15.57 7.62 13.33
CA PRO A 197 14.19 8.05 13.62
C PRO A 197 13.14 7.52 12.63
N LEU A 198 13.55 6.85 11.55
CA LEU A 198 12.68 6.50 10.43
C LEU A 198 11.62 5.48 10.86
N LYS A 199 10.35 5.85 10.72
CA LYS A 199 9.16 5.04 11.04
C LYS A 199 8.38 4.63 9.80
N ALA A 200 8.40 5.42 8.74
CA ALA A 200 7.67 5.13 7.51
C ALA A 200 8.56 5.33 6.29
N LEU A 201 8.66 4.28 5.48
CA LEU A 201 9.33 4.29 4.19
C LEU A 201 8.32 3.99 3.08
N ARG A 202 8.11 4.95 2.19
CA ARG A 202 7.15 4.85 1.09
C ARG A 202 7.84 5.13 -0.23
N ILE A 203 7.82 4.15 -1.12
CA ILE A 203 8.42 4.26 -2.45
C ILE A 203 7.31 4.15 -3.48
N ARG A 204 7.27 5.05 -4.45
CA ARG A 204 6.44 4.93 -5.65
C ARG A 204 7.36 4.63 -6.83
N TYR A 205 6.80 4.03 -7.87
CA TYR A 205 7.43 3.75 -9.17
C TYR A 205 8.93 3.41 -9.12
N ALA A 206 9.30 2.40 -8.33
CA ALA A 206 10.69 1.94 -8.24
C ALA A 206 10.90 0.59 -8.92
N LYS A 207 12.10 0.38 -9.46
CA LYS A 207 12.55 -0.96 -9.83
C LYS A 207 12.75 -1.79 -8.57
N THR A 208 12.46 -3.07 -8.65
CA THR A 208 12.65 -4.02 -7.53
C THR A 208 14.07 -3.98 -6.98
N SER A 209 15.08 -3.92 -7.84
CA SER A 209 16.50 -3.88 -7.43
C SER A 209 16.89 -2.57 -6.74
N ASP A 210 16.32 -1.44 -7.15
CA ASP A 210 16.61 -0.15 -6.50
C ASP A 210 15.99 -0.09 -5.10
N PHE A 211 14.78 -0.64 -4.94
CA PHE A 211 14.14 -0.77 -3.63
C PHE A 211 14.88 -1.75 -2.72
N GLU A 212 15.30 -2.91 -3.25
CA GLU A 212 16.18 -3.86 -2.56
C GLU A 212 17.47 -3.17 -2.09
N ALA A 213 18.12 -2.40 -2.97
CA ALA A 213 19.33 -1.67 -2.63
C ALA A 213 19.09 -0.63 -1.51
N LEU A 214 17.95 0.07 -1.52
CA LEU A 214 17.59 0.98 -0.45
C LEU A 214 17.42 0.26 0.90
N LEU A 215 16.71 -0.88 0.91
CA LEU A 215 16.54 -1.70 2.12
C LEU A 215 17.88 -2.16 2.68
N GLN A 216 18.84 -2.52 1.82
CA GLN A 216 20.18 -2.94 2.25
C GLN A 216 20.98 -1.86 2.99
N ARG A 217 20.50 -0.62 3.03
CA ARG A 217 21.12 0.49 3.78
C ARG A 217 20.42 0.78 5.11
N LEU A 218 19.31 0.10 5.40
CA LEU A 218 18.68 0.16 6.71
C LEU A 218 19.45 -0.75 7.68
N PRO A 219 19.79 -0.27 8.89
CA PRO A 219 20.34 -1.14 9.91
C PRO A 219 19.26 -2.13 10.37
N PRO A 220 19.59 -3.40 10.70
CA PRO A 220 18.60 -4.40 11.11
C PRO A 220 17.76 -4.00 12.33
N CYS A 221 18.29 -3.12 13.19
CA CYS A 221 17.61 -2.62 14.40
C CYS A 221 16.84 -1.30 14.19
N ASN A 222 16.45 -0.98 12.95
CA ASN A 222 15.68 0.22 12.66
C ASN A 222 14.29 0.22 13.33
N GLN A 223 13.58 1.35 13.23
CA GLN A 223 12.25 1.54 13.80
C GLN A 223 11.18 1.67 12.72
N VAL A 224 11.38 1.11 11.52
CA VAL A 224 10.39 1.20 10.45
C VAL A 224 9.17 0.37 10.86
N HIS A 225 8.02 1.06 10.91
CA HIS A 225 6.71 0.48 11.19
C HIS A 225 5.92 0.27 9.89
N THR A 226 6.09 1.16 8.92
CA THR A 226 5.40 1.11 7.64
C THR A 226 6.39 1.05 6.49
N LEU A 227 6.31 -0.02 5.72
CA LEU A 227 7.02 -0.19 4.46
C LEU A 227 6.00 -0.29 3.33
N LYS A 228 6.01 0.67 2.41
CA LYS A 228 5.18 0.63 1.20
C LYS A 228 6.02 0.85 -0.04
N CYS A 229 5.79 0.06 -1.07
CA CYS A 229 6.44 0.21 -2.36
C CYS A 229 5.43 -0.02 -3.49
N THR A 230 5.43 0.88 -4.46
CA THR A 230 4.83 0.65 -5.77
C THR A 230 5.95 0.44 -6.78
N LEU A 231 6.00 -0.73 -7.40
CA LEU A 231 6.99 -1.11 -8.41
C LEU A 231 6.59 -0.55 -9.77
N ASP A 232 7.57 -0.11 -10.56
CA ASP A 232 7.34 0.42 -11.92
C ASP A 232 7.12 -0.66 -12.99
N SER A 233 7.39 -1.91 -12.65
CA SER A 233 7.40 -3.06 -13.55
C SER A 233 7.15 -4.35 -12.78
N ILE A 234 6.69 -5.37 -13.50
CA ILE A 234 6.43 -6.69 -12.94
C ILE A 234 7.77 -7.35 -12.59
N PRO A 235 8.03 -7.67 -11.31
CA PRO A 235 9.27 -8.30 -10.88
C PRO A 235 9.31 -9.76 -11.33
N SER A 236 10.49 -10.29 -11.68
CA SER A 236 10.64 -11.75 -11.76
C SER A 236 10.48 -12.38 -10.36
N SER A 237 10.05 -13.65 -10.30
CA SER A 237 9.95 -14.39 -9.04
C SER A 237 11.27 -14.33 -8.24
N ARG A 238 12.41 -14.51 -8.91
CA ARG A 238 13.74 -14.37 -8.30
C ARG A 238 13.98 -13.00 -7.67
N ASN A 239 13.64 -11.91 -8.37
CA ASN A 239 13.83 -10.56 -7.85
C ASN A 239 12.90 -10.28 -6.68
N MET A 240 11.67 -10.80 -6.72
CA MET A 240 10.74 -10.68 -5.61
C MET A 240 11.23 -11.46 -4.38
N SER A 241 11.68 -12.72 -4.54
CA SER A 241 12.25 -13.48 -3.43
C SER A 241 13.46 -12.78 -2.81
N ALA A 242 14.33 -12.18 -3.62
CA ALA A 242 15.46 -11.38 -3.11
C ALA A 242 15.00 -10.12 -2.36
N LEU A 243 13.91 -9.49 -2.82
CA LEU A 243 13.31 -8.35 -2.13
C LEU A 243 12.69 -8.75 -0.78
N LEU A 244 11.89 -9.82 -0.73
CA LEU A 244 11.30 -10.31 0.52
C LEU A 244 12.38 -10.74 1.53
N LEU A 245 13.45 -11.38 1.04
CA LEU A 245 14.60 -11.72 1.87
C LEU A 245 15.33 -10.46 2.38
N SER A 246 15.42 -9.40 1.56
CA SER A 246 15.97 -8.12 2.01
C SER A 246 15.10 -7.47 3.09
N ILE A 247 13.77 -7.59 3.01
CA ILE A 247 12.86 -7.13 4.07
C ILE A 247 13.15 -7.89 5.37
N ARG A 248 13.23 -9.23 5.32
CA ARG A 248 13.58 -10.07 6.48
C ARG A 248 14.88 -9.64 7.16
N LEU A 249 15.93 -9.42 6.36
CA LEU A 249 17.29 -9.17 6.87
C LEU A 249 17.51 -7.73 7.35
N HIS A 250 16.79 -6.77 6.79
CA HIS A 250 17.03 -5.35 7.04
C HIS A 250 15.90 -4.62 7.75
N CYS A 251 14.70 -5.18 7.86
CA CYS A 251 13.63 -4.60 8.67
C CYS A 251 13.59 -5.27 10.04
N ASN A 252 13.33 -4.48 11.09
CA ASN A 252 13.24 -4.99 12.44
C ASN A 252 11.90 -5.72 12.65
N PRO A 253 11.89 -7.03 12.99
CA PRO A 253 10.67 -7.79 13.21
C PRO A 253 9.81 -7.25 14.35
N GLU A 254 10.43 -6.58 15.32
CA GLU A 254 9.75 -6.02 16.49
C GLU A 254 9.01 -4.70 16.22
N SER A 255 9.40 -3.96 15.17
CA SER A 255 8.81 -2.65 14.85
C SER A 255 7.90 -2.67 13.63
N LEU A 256 8.14 -3.55 12.65
CA LEU A 256 7.36 -3.57 11.43
C LEU A 256 5.90 -3.94 11.72
N ARG A 257 4.96 -3.15 11.19
CA ARG A 257 3.50 -3.34 11.35
C ARG A 257 2.78 -3.42 10.02
N LYS A 258 3.29 -2.73 8.99
CA LYS A 258 2.60 -2.59 7.71
C LYS A 258 3.57 -2.82 6.57
N VAL A 259 3.28 -3.82 5.74
CA VAL A 259 4.00 -4.11 4.50
C VAL A 259 3.01 -4.00 3.34
N GLY A 260 3.35 -3.16 2.36
CA GLY A 260 2.60 -2.99 1.12
C GLY A 260 3.53 -3.03 -0.08
N ILE A 261 3.41 -4.01 -0.97
CA ILE A 261 4.15 -4.08 -2.23
C ILE A 261 3.14 -4.21 -3.35
N HIS A 262 3.08 -3.22 -4.22
CA HIS A 262 2.14 -3.13 -5.33
C HIS A 262 2.92 -3.00 -6.63
N VAL A 263 2.42 -3.53 -7.74
CA VAL A 263 2.96 -3.27 -9.06
C VAL A 263 2.08 -2.24 -9.76
N PHE A 264 2.69 -1.18 -10.30
CA PHE A 264 1.98 -0.19 -11.09
C PHE A 264 1.70 -0.74 -12.50
N ILE A 265 0.43 -1.04 -12.76
CA ILE A 265 -0.06 -1.51 -14.04
C ILE A 265 -0.46 -0.29 -14.88
N ALA A 266 0.52 0.38 -15.47
CA ALA A 266 0.22 1.52 -16.37
C ALA A 266 -0.35 1.06 -17.72
N ASN A 267 0.10 -0.11 -18.19
CA ASN A 267 -0.10 -0.60 -19.56
C ASN A 267 -0.13 -2.14 -19.58
N VAL A 268 -0.91 -2.81 -18.72
CA VAL A 268 -1.11 -4.25 -18.91
C VAL A 268 -1.91 -4.42 -20.19
N VAL A 269 -1.20 -4.70 -21.28
CA VAL A 269 -1.78 -5.29 -22.46
C VAL A 269 -2.28 -6.66 -22.00
N PRO A 270 -3.59 -6.96 -22.16
CA PRO A 270 -4.11 -8.29 -21.90
C PRO A 270 -3.19 -9.30 -22.59
N GLN A 271 -2.58 -10.22 -21.84
CA GLN A 271 -1.85 -11.29 -22.49
C GLN A 271 -2.87 -12.10 -23.30
N GLU A 272 -2.66 -12.18 -24.62
CA GLU A 272 -3.48 -13.03 -25.47
C GLU A 272 -3.48 -14.46 -24.90
N GLU A 273 -4.68 -15.05 -24.74
CA GLU A 273 -4.95 -16.31 -24.03
C GLU A 273 -4.19 -17.56 -24.55
N GLY A 274 -3.32 -17.43 -25.56
CA GLY A 274 -2.54 -18.53 -26.14
C GLY A 274 -1.11 -18.68 -25.62
N VAL A 275 -0.56 -17.71 -24.88
CA VAL A 275 0.82 -17.83 -24.37
C VAL A 275 0.81 -18.71 -23.14
N LYS A 276 1.18 -19.99 -23.29
CA LYS A 276 1.38 -20.94 -22.18
C LYS A 276 2.12 -20.22 -21.04
N ALA A 277 1.37 -19.86 -19.99
CA ALA A 277 1.91 -19.18 -18.84
C ALA A 277 3.04 -20.06 -18.31
N GLN A 278 4.27 -19.55 -18.35
CA GLN A 278 5.37 -20.25 -17.68
C GLN A 278 4.92 -20.49 -16.26
N VAL A 279 5.00 -21.75 -15.81
CA VAL A 279 4.72 -22.13 -14.43
C VAL A 279 5.75 -21.42 -13.58
N ASN A 280 5.44 -20.18 -13.19
CA ASN A 280 6.28 -19.40 -12.33
C ASN A 280 6.27 -20.11 -10.98
N ALA A 281 7.46 -20.48 -10.49
CA ALA A 281 7.61 -20.87 -9.11
C ALA A 281 7.00 -19.75 -8.26
N GLY A 282 5.97 -20.09 -7.49
CA GLY A 282 5.24 -19.14 -6.66
C GLY A 282 6.19 -18.34 -5.78
N ILE A 283 5.77 -17.14 -5.40
CA ILE A 283 6.57 -16.29 -4.51
C ILE A 283 6.41 -16.82 -3.09
N ASP A 284 7.51 -17.33 -2.55
CA ASP A 284 7.62 -17.80 -1.16
C ASP A 284 7.44 -16.63 -0.17
N LEU A 285 6.44 -16.76 0.72
CA LEU A 285 6.14 -15.81 1.79
C LEU A 285 6.95 -16.05 3.05
N GLY A 286 7.71 -17.15 3.14
CA GLY A 286 8.54 -17.53 4.27
C GLY A 286 9.38 -16.39 4.87
N PRO A 287 10.02 -15.52 4.07
CA PRO A 287 10.77 -14.39 4.62
C PRO A 287 9.95 -13.37 5.42
N LEU A 288 8.63 -13.33 5.25
CA LEU A 288 7.74 -12.43 5.97
C LEU A 288 7.15 -13.06 7.24
N LEU A 289 7.30 -14.36 7.47
CA LEU A 289 6.70 -15.04 8.62
C LEU A 289 7.33 -14.62 9.97
N ASP A 290 8.56 -14.11 9.96
CA ASP A 290 9.26 -13.65 11.17
C ASP A 290 8.63 -12.38 11.82
N PHE A 291 7.65 -11.75 11.18
CA PHE A 291 7.08 -10.45 11.60
C PHE A 291 5.80 -10.62 12.43
N ALA A 292 5.88 -11.20 13.63
CA ALA A 292 4.72 -11.51 14.49
C ALA A 292 3.80 -10.32 14.87
N LYS A 293 4.32 -9.10 14.76
CA LYS A 293 3.57 -7.86 15.04
C LYS A 293 2.95 -7.23 13.78
N LEU A 294 2.98 -7.92 12.64
CA LEU A 294 2.43 -7.42 11.39
C LEU A 294 0.90 -7.29 11.50
N GLU A 295 0.40 -6.08 11.28
CA GLU A 295 -1.03 -5.74 11.30
C GLU A 295 -1.60 -5.63 9.87
N THR A 296 -0.76 -5.31 8.89
CA THR A 296 -1.18 -5.13 7.50
C THR A 296 -0.17 -5.76 6.56
N LEU A 297 -0.62 -6.75 5.80
CA LEU A 297 0.09 -7.32 4.66
C LEU A 297 -0.71 -7.06 3.40
N SER A 298 -0.11 -6.36 2.44
CA SER A 298 -0.72 -6.08 1.14
C SER A 298 0.29 -6.35 0.02
N LEU A 299 0.11 -7.43 -0.71
CA LEU A 299 0.90 -7.79 -1.89
C LEU A 299 -0.02 -7.76 -3.11
N ASN A 300 0.32 -6.96 -4.12
CA ASN A 300 -0.28 -7.01 -5.45
C ASN A 300 0.86 -7.06 -6.47
N LEU A 301 1.17 -8.26 -6.95
CA LEU A 301 2.31 -8.57 -7.82
C LEU A 301 1.88 -8.96 -9.23
N SER A 302 0.58 -8.85 -9.53
CA SER A 302 -0.01 -9.07 -10.85
C SER A 302 0.38 -10.44 -11.43
N THR A 303 0.91 -10.50 -12.66
CA THR A 303 1.12 -11.75 -13.41
C THR A 303 2.17 -12.69 -12.82
N THR A 304 3.00 -12.24 -11.87
CA THR A 304 3.94 -13.16 -11.22
C THR A 304 3.23 -14.04 -10.20
N GLY A 305 2.18 -13.52 -9.55
CA GLY A 305 1.31 -14.27 -8.65
C GLY A 305 2.01 -14.75 -7.37
N VAL A 306 1.47 -14.41 -6.21
CA VAL A 306 1.65 -15.19 -4.99
C VAL A 306 0.68 -16.36 -5.09
N ASN A 307 1.20 -17.53 -5.47
CA ASN A 307 0.42 -18.74 -5.53
C ASN A 307 0.34 -19.36 -4.13
N LEU A 308 -0.62 -18.88 -3.33
CA LEU A 308 -0.88 -19.40 -1.99
C LEU A 308 -1.28 -20.88 -2.08
N ASP A 309 -0.63 -21.71 -1.27
CA ASP A 309 -1.04 -23.09 -1.00
C ASP A 309 -1.61 -23.23 0.43
N PRO A 310 -2.20 -24.40 0.77
CA PRO A 310 -2.74 -24.65 2.10
C PRO A 310 -1.76 -24.38 3.24
N ASN A 311 -0.49 -24.78 3.10
CA ASN A 311 0.53 -24.60 4.15
C ASN A 311 0.85 -23.12 4.35
N ASP A 312 0.80 -22.30 3.31
CA ASP A 312 0.95 -20.85 3.44
C ASP A 312 -0.13 -20.26 4.36
N ILE A 313 -1.34 -20.81 4.34
CA ILE A 313 -2.46 -20.36 5.17
C ILE A 313 -2.23 -20.71 6.64
N ASP A 314 -1.81 -21.94 6.92
CA ASP A 314 -1.39 -22.36 8.27
C ASP A 314 -0.31 -21.42 8.82
N ASN A 315 0.74 -21.20 8.03
CA ASN A 315 1.85 -20.33 8.37
C ASN A 315 1.41 -18.88 8.62
N ILE A 316 0.49 -18.35 7.81
CA ILE A 316 -0.06 -16.99 7.99
C ILE A 316 -0.82 -16.87 9.31
N VAL A 317 -1.64 -17.86 9.65
CA VAL A 317 -2.42 -17.86 10.90
C VAL A 317 -1.50 -17.93 12.12
N GLU A 318 -0.51 -18.81 12.09
CA GLU A 318 0.46 -18.97 13.18
C GLU A 318 1.35 -17.73 13.33
N SER A 319 1.87 -17.22 12.21
CA SER A 319 2.90 -16.18 12.21
C SER A 319 2.34 -14.78 12.41
N PHE A 320 1.08 -14.50 12.06
CA PHE A 320 0.52 -13.15 12.09
C PHE A 320 -0.72 -13.02 12.99
N PRO A 321 -0.62 -13.28 14.31
CA PRO A 321 -1.79 -13.29 15.20
C PRO A 321 -2.50 -11.93 15.30
N ASN A 322 -1.81 -10.82 14.99
CA ASN A 322 -2.34 -9.45 15.07
C ASN A 322 -2.82 -8.89 13.72
N LEU A 323 -2.99 -9.74 12.70
CA LEU A 323 -3.25 -9.27 11.34
C LEU A 323 -4.67 -8.70 11.21
N VAL A 324 -4.74 -7.40 10.90
CA VAL A 324 -5.99 -6.65 10.69
C VAL A 324 -6.38 -6.62 9.21
N LYS A 325 -5.37 -6.52 8.33
CA LYS A 325 -5.55 -6.50 6.88
C LYS A 325 -4.61 -7.49 6.20
N LEU A 326 -5.19 -8.45 5.48
CA LEU A 326 -4.49 -9.36 4.58
C LEU A 326 -5.00 -9.11 3.16
N LYS A 327 -4.15 -8.70 2.23
CA LYS A 327 -4.49 -8.56 0.81
C LYS A 327 -3.37 -9.15 -0.04
N ILE A 328 -3.60 -10.27 -0.71
CA ILE A 328 -2.61 -10.96 -1.55
C ILE A 328 -3.23 -11.21 -2.92
N ASP A 329 -2.73 -10.50 -3.94
CA ASP A 329 -3.07 -10.66 -5.35
C ASP A 329 -4.57 -10.71 -5.67
N ALA A 330 -5.36 -10.05 -4.83
CA ALA A 330 -6.81 -9.92 -5.00
C ALA A 330 -7.19 -9.12 -6.26
N GLU A 331 -6.23 -8.46 -6.91
CA GLU A 331 -6.46 -7.61 -8.09
C GLU A 331 -5.88 -8.25 -9.36
N THR A 332 -5.36 -9.48 -9.27
CA THR A 332 -4.74 -10.17 -10.40
C THR A 332 -5.79 -10.86 -11.26
N PHE A 333 -5.74 -10.60 -12.57
CA PHE A 333 -6.50 -11.33 -13.59
C PHE A 333 -5.75 -12.60 -13.97
N ASP A 334 -6.25 -13.75 -13.55
CA ASP A 334 -5.60 -15.02 -13.80
C ASP A 334 -6.66 -16.12 -13.84
N SER A 335 -6.78 -16.81 -14.97
CA SER A 335 -7.80 -17.85 -15.18
C SER A 335 -7.50 -19.14 -14.42
N ARG A 336 -6.29 -19.30 -13.85
CA ARG A 336 -5.92 -20.48 -13.07
C ARG A 336 -6.78 -20.55 -11.81
N VAL A 337 -7.26 -21.75 -11.53
CA VAL A 337 -7.97 -22.08 -10.29
C VAL A 337 -7.00 -21.94 -9.11
N PRO A 338 -7.30 -21.11 -8.10
CA PRO A 338 -6.48 -20.99 -6.90
C PRO A 338 -6.37 -22.33 -6.16
N ARG A 339 -5.20 -22.59 -5.54
CA ARG A 339 -4.97 -23.83 -4.78
C ARG A 339 -5.67 -23.86 -3.42
N ILE A 340 -5.93 -22.69 -2.86
CA ILE A 340 -6.73 -22.54 -1.64
C ILE A 340 -8.21 -22.47 -1.99
N ASP A 341 -9.04 -23.04 -1.13
CA ASP A 341 -10.50 -23.06 -1.26
C ASP A 341 -11.18 -22.31 -0.10
N HIS A 342 -12.50 -22.47 0.02
CA HIS A 342 -13.30 -21.83 1.06
C HIS A 342 -12.98 -22.31 2.49
N ASN A 343 -12.46 -23.52 2.69
CA ASN A 343 -12.07 -24.02 4.02
C ASN A 343 -10.87 -23.23 4.55
N HIS A 344 -9.92 -22.92 3.67
CA HIS A 344 -8.77 -22.09 4.00
C HIS A 344 -9.19 -20.64 4.32
N VAL A 345 -10.24 -20.13 3.67
CA VAL A 345 -10.83 -18.83 4.03
C VAL A 345 -11.42 -18.89 5.45
N LEU A 346 -12.15 -19.95 5.79
CA LEU A 346 -12.65 -20.13 7.17
C LEU A 346 -11.49 -20.20 8.16
N GLN A 347 -10.42 -20.93 7.84
CA GLN A 347 -9.24 -21.02 8.69
C GLN A 347 -8.63 -19.65 8.99
N LEU A 348 -8.49 -18.77 7.97
CA LEU A 348 -8.05 -17.40 8.19
C LEU A 348 -9.02 -16.61 9.09
N LEU A 349 -10.33 -16.74 8.86
CA LEU A 349 -11.36 -16.03 9.62
C LEU A 349 -11.42 -16.45 11.08
N TYR A 350 -11.23 -17.73 11.39
CA TYR A 350 -11.25 -18.24 12.76
C TYR A 350 -9.88 -18.15 13.46
N GLY A 351 -8.79 -18.21 12.69
CA GLY A 351 -7.42 -18.08 13.18
C GLY A 351 -7.02 -16.63 13.49
N LEU A 352 -7.44 -15.67 12.67
CA LEU A 352 -7.02 -14.27 12.76
C LEU A 352 -8.13 -13.39 13.37
N LYS A 353 -8.25 -13.39 14.69
CA LYS A 353 -9.35 -12.73 15.44
C LYS A 353 -9.53 -11.24 15.12
N ASP A 354 -8.44 -10.55 14.81
CA ASP A 354 -8.44 -9.12 14.50
C ASP A 354 -8.60 -8.80 13.02
N LEU A 355 -8.74 -9.80 12.16
CA LEU A 355 -8.91 -9.59 10.72
C LEU A 355 -10.21 -8.81 10.47
N ARG A 356 -10.07 -7.69 9.75
CA ARG A 356 -11.18 -6.82 9.31
C ARG A 356 -11.25 -6.70 7.80
N LYS A 357 -10.13 -6.89 7.12
CA LYS A 357 -9.97 -6.63 5.69
C LYS A 357 -9.23 -7.80 5.05
N LEU A 358 -9.90 -8.57 4.22
CA LEU A 358 -9.33 -9.75 3.57
C LEU A 358 -9.44 -9.60 2.06
N GLY A 359 -8.37 -9.86 1.33
CA GLY A 359 -8.38 -9.88 -0.11
C GLY A 359 -7.48 -10.97 -0.64
N LEU A 360 -8.06 -11.97 -1.29
CA LEU A 360 -7.31 -13.07 -1.90
C LEU A 360 -8.18 -13.74 -2.95
N ARG A 361 -7.53 -14.47 -3.86
CA ARG A 361 -8.23 -15.38 -4.75
C ARG A 361 -8.33 -16.75 -4.09
N PHE A 362 -9.49 -17.39 -4.19
CA PHE A 362 -9.71 -18.75 -3.68
C PHE A 362 -10.70 -19.50 -4.57
N ASN A 363 -10.68 -20.82 -4.48
CA ASN A 363 -11.61 -21.66 -5.21
C ASN A 363 -12.95 -21.76 -4.48
N ALA A 364 -13.96 -21.04 -4.97
CA ALA A 364 -15.31 -21.00 -4.41
C ALA A 364 -16.28 -21.98 -5.09
N THR A 365 -15.81 -22.84 -6.00
CA THR A 365 -16.69 -23.75 -6.76
C THR A 365 -17.38 -24.79 -5.91
N ASN A 366 -16.76 -25.21 -4.80
CA ASN A 366 -17.27 -26.23 -3.89
C ASN A 366 -18.11 -25.68 -2.74
N ILE A 367 -18.46 -24.38 -2.74
CA ILE A 367 -19.35 -23.82 -1.71
C ILE A 367 -20.79 -24.29 -1.95
N THR A 368 -21.33 -24.95 -0.93
CA THR A 368 -22.70 -25.48 -0.83
C THR A 368 -23.63 -24.61 0.02
N GLY A 369 -23.08 -23.73 0.86
CA GLY A 369 -23.81 -22.92 1.84
C GLY A 369 -24.11 -23.65 3.15
N ARG A 370 -23.55 -24.85 3.33
CA ARG A 370 -23.71 -25.69 4.54
C ARG A 370 -22.40 -25.91 5.30
N GLU A 371 -21.36 -25.18 4.94
CA GLU A 371 -20.01 -25.33 5.49
C GLU A 371 -20.04 -25.21 7.02
N GLU A 372 -19.40 -26.13 7.71
CA GLU A 372 -19.34 -26.14 9.17
C GLU A 372 -18.16 -25.31 9.66
N ILE A 373 -18.21 -24.90 10.93
CA ILE A 373 -17.07 -24.24 11.56
C ILE A 373 -15.95 -25.28 11.63
N PRO A 374 -14.70 -24.95 11.24
CA PRO A 374 -13.59 -25.88 11.41
C PRO A 374 -13.54 -26.33 12.86
N GLU A 375 -13.79 -27.62 13.11
CA GLU A 375 -13.59 -28.25 14.42
C GLU A 375 -12.10 -28.19 14.68
N GLY A 376 -11.64 -27.06 15.22
CA GLY A 376 -10.22 -26.75 15.22
C GLY A 376 -9.54 -27.76 16.10
N SER A 377 -8.72 -28.61 15.46
CA SER A 377 -7.92 -29.70 16.01
C SER A 377 -7.67 -29.53 17.51
N SER A 378 -8.62 -29.98 18.31
CA SER A 378 -8.33 -30.34 19.69
C SER A 378 -7.55 -31.64 19.55
N GLU A 379 -6.24 -31.51 19.31
CA GLU A 379 -5.25 -32.57 19.52
C GLU A 379 -5.20 -32.86 21.03
N ASP A 380 -6.33 -33.29 21.60
CA ASP A 380 -6.33 -34.24 22.68
C ASP A 380 -6.09 -35.59 21.98
N GLU A 381 -4.85 -35.82 21.59
CA GLU A 381 -4.36 -37.12 21.13
C GLU A 381 -4.54 -38.11 22.28
N GLU A 382 -5.74 -38.70 22.38
CA GLU A 382 -5.91 -39.97 23.08
C GLU A 382 -5.04 -40.98 22.32
N GLU A 383 -3.92 -41.35 22.94
CA GLU A 383 -3.02 -42.43 22.54
C GLU A 383 -3.82 -43.70 22.21
N GLN A 384 -4.22 -43.85 20.94
CA GLN A 384 -4.71 -45.11 20.41
C GLN A 384 -3.55 -45.82 19.73
N ASP A 385 -2.87 -46.64 20.53
CA ASP A 385 -2.28 -47.88 20.07
C ASP A 385 -3.34 -48.64 19.27
N ASP A 386 -3.10 -48.92 17.98
CA ASP A 386 -3.20 -50.28 17.44
C ASP A 386 -3.12 -50.39 15.91
N ASP A 387 -2.25 -51.34 15.54
CA ASP A 387 -2.40 -52.38 14.53
C ASP A 387 -2.19 -52.07 13.03
N MET A 388 -1.18 -52.77 12.49
CA MET A 388 -0.75 -52.73 11.11
C MET A 388 -1.55 -53.73 10.28
N GLY A 389 -2.39 -53.22 9.38
CA GLY A 389 -3.02 -54.00 8.32
C GLY A 389 -2.43 -53.66 6.95
N ASP A 390 -1.59 -54.55 6.43
CA ASP A 390 -1.13 -54.58 5.04
C ASP A 390 -2.32 -54.75 4.07
N GLY A 391 -2.33 -54.00 2.97
CA GLY A 391 -3.35 -54.10 1.93
C GLY A 391 -2.89 -53.48 0.61
N GLU A 392 -2.50 -54.37 -0.29
CA GLU A 392 -1.94 -54.18 -1.63
C GLU A 392 -2.92 -53.59 -2.68
N ASP A 393 -2.29 -52.95 -3.68
CA ASP A 393 -2.56 -53.02 -5.12
C ASP A 393 -3.74 -52.32 -5.84
N ASP A 394 -3.42 -52.03 -7.10
CA ASP A 394 -4.25 -51.86 -8.31
C ASP A 394 -4.59 -50.44 -8.82
N ASP A 395 -3.73 -50.00 -9.75
CA ASP A 395 -3.98 -49.93 -11.19
C ASP A 395 -5.12 -49.07 -11.81
N GLU A 396 -4.66 -48.37 -12.86
CA GLU A 396 -5.33 -48.17 -14.15
C GLU A 396 -6.46 -47.11 -14.32
N ASN A 397 -6.05 -46.04 -15.03
CA ASN A 397 -6.46 -45.76 -16.42
C ASN A 397 -7.75 -44.94 -16.69
N GLU A 398 -7.70 -44.38 -17.91
CA GLU A 398 -8.76 -43.81 -18.75
C GLU A 398 -8.99 -42.29 -18.81
N GLU A 399 -8.46 -41.78 -19.93
CA GLU A 399 -8.81 -40.62 -20.72
C GLU A 399 -10.31 -40.51 -21.03
N GLY A 400 -10.77 -39.27 -21.22
CA GLY A 400 -11.82 -39.00 -22.21
C GLY A 400 -12.74 -37.83 -21.87
N GLY A 401 -12.97 -36.96 -22.87
CA GLY A 401 -14.32 -36.44 -23.09
C GLY A 401 -14.50 -34.93 -23.16
N ALA A 402 -14.36 -34.43 -24.38
CA ALA A 402 -15.29 -33.54 -25.09
C ALA A 402 -15.66 -32.15 -24.53
N GLU A 403 -15.37 -31.18 -25.41
CA GLU A 403 -15.80 -29.79 -25.44
C GLU A 403 -17.29 -29.69 -25.84
N GLU A 404 -18.05 -28.80 -25.19
CA GLU A 404 -19.29 -28.24 -25.74
C GLU A 404 -19.28 -26.72 -25.53
N GLU A 405 -19.43 -25.99 -26.64
CA GLU A 405 -19.61 -24.55 -26.72
C GLU A 405 -21.10 -24.22 -26.57
N GLU A 406 -21.44 -23.22 -25.75
CA GLU A 406 -22.75 -22.55 -25.81
C GLU A 406 -22.57 -21.03 -25.84
N GLU A 407 -23.02 -20.43 -26.95
CA GLU A 407 -23.27 -19.01 -27.13
C GLU A 407 -24.60 -18.62 -26.43
N GLY A 408 -24.65 -17.45 -25.79
CA GLY A 408 -25.87 -17.00 -25.11
C GLY A 408 -25.90 -15.51 -24.79
N GLU A 409 -26.47 -14.77 -25.73
CA GLU A 409 -27.36 -13.58 -25.65
C GLU A 409 -27.06 -12.39 -24.71
N GLU A 410 -27.09 -11.21 -25.33
CA GLU A 410 -27.09 -9.88 -24.76
C GLU A 410 -28.47 -9.51 -24.19
N GLY A 411 -28.48 -8.87 -23.02
CA GLY A 411 -29.66 -8.26 -22.42
C GLY A 411 -29.31 -6.90 -21.84
N GLU A 412 -29.90 -5.85 -22.42
CA GLU A 412 -29.93 -4.46 -21.96
C GLU A 412 -31.06 -4.30 -20.93
N GLU A 413 -30.83 -3.71 -19.75
CA GLU A 413 -31.82 -2.97 -18.93
C GLU A 413 -31.04 -2.01 -18.00
N GLU A 414 -31.13 -0.70 -18.21
CA GLU A 414 -32.07 0.30 -17.65
C GLU A 414 -31.67 0.86 -16.27
N GLU A 415 -31.67 2.19 -16.21
CA GLU A 415 -31.28 3.08 -15.13
C GLU A 415 -32.41 3.21 -14.10
N GLU A 416 -32.12 3.20 -12.80
CA GLU A 416 -32.98 3.87 -11.81
C GLU A 416 -32.14 4.64 -10.77
N GLU A 417 -32.44 5.93 -10.68
CA GLU A 417 -32.00 6.87 -9.65
C GLU A 417 -32.83 6.67 -8.37
N GLY A 418 -32.21 6.85 -7.21
CA GLY A 418 -32.91 6.87 -5.92
C GLY A 418 -32.06 7.54 -4.84
N ASP A 419 -32.36 8.81 -4.60
CA ASP A 419 -32.00 9.57 -3.40
C ASP A 419 -32.61 8.94 -2.14
N ASP A 420 -31.95 9.05 -0.98
CA ASP A 420 -32.58 9.55 0.26
C ASP A 420 -31.56 9.70 1.41
N ASP A 421 -31.50 10.94 1.91
CA ASP A 421 -30.85 11.39 3.14
C ASP A 421 -31.66 10.95 4.37
N VAL A 422 -31.03 10.38 5.40
CA VAL A 422 -31.55 10.41 6.78
C VAL A 422 -30.41 10.57 7.79
N GLU A 423 -30.39 11.71 8.46
CA GLU A 423 -29.63 11.96 9.69
C GLU A 423 -30.33 11.34 10.89
N GLU A 424 -29.62 10.61 11.74
CA GLU A 424 -30.07 10.34 13.11
C GLU A 424 -28.96 10.66 14.12
N GLU A 425 -29.23 11.69 14.92
CA GLU A 425 -28.56 11.99 16.19
C GLU A 425 -29.05 11.01 17.26
N GLY A 426 -28.12 10.36 17.97
CA GLY A 426 -28.41 9.47 19.08
C GLY A 426 -27.67 9.90 20.33
N GLU A 427 -28.45 10.19 21.37
CA GLU A 427 -28.08 10.76 22.66
C GLU A 427 -27.28 9.78 23.55
N ASP A 428 -26.29 10.32 24.27
CA ASP A 428 -25.54 9.63 25.33
C ASP A 428 -26.42 9.48 26.59
N GLN A 429 -26.65 8.25 27.04
CA GLN A 429 -27.15 7.95 28.39
C GLN A 429 -26.05 7.26 29.20
N GLU A 430 -25.72 7.89 30.32
CA GLU A 430 -24.94 7.33 31.43
C GLU A 430 -25.84 6.43 32.26
N GLU A 431 -25.46 5.17 32.51
CA GLU A 431 -25.94 4.41 33.67
C GLU A 431 -24.81 3.60 34.33
N ASP A 432 -24.93 3.57 35.65
CA ASP A 432 -24.00 3.15 36.68
C ASP A 432 -23.85 1.64 36.85
N ASP A 433 -22.73 1.28 37.48
CA ASP A 433 -22.48 0.22 38.47
C ASP A 433 -23.44 -0.99 38.52
N ASP A 434 -22.88 -2.20 38.38
CA ASP A 434 -23.28 -3.33 39.23
C ASP A 434 -22.19 -4.41 39.33
N GLU A 435 -22.25 -5.09 40.48
CA GLU A 435 -21.17 -5.78 41.18
C GLU A 435 -20.88 -7.22 40.70
N ASP A 436 -19.58 -7.49 40.65
CA ASP A 436 -18.84 -8.71 41.03
C ASP A 436 -19.66 -9.97 41.47
N GLU A 437 -19.86 -10.92 40.55
CA GLU A 437 -20.00 -12.35 40.87
C GLU A 437 -19.19 -13.19 39.86
N THR A 438 -17.96 -13.56 40.22
CA THR A 438 -17.11 -14.46 39.44
C THR A 438 -17.49 -15.91 39.70
N GLU A 439 -18.49 -16.43 39.00
CA GLU A 439 -18.63 -17.86 38.76
C GLU A 439 -17.73 -18.24 37.58
N THR A 440 -16.69 -19.02 37.84
CA THR A 440 -15.82 -19.60 36.81
C THR A 440 -16.56 -20.73 36.11
N GLU A 441 -17.56 -20.41 35.32
CA GLU A 441 -18.00 -21.28 34.23
C GLU A 441 -16.85 -21.31 33.22
N THR A 442 -16.31 -22.49 32.99
CA THR A 442 -15.48 -22.79 31.83
C THR A 442 -16.40 -22.72 30.62
N GLU A 443 -16.84 -21.51 30.25
CA GLU A 443 -17.50 -21.26 28.98
C GLU A 443 -16.55 -21.77 27.93
N ASP A 444 -17.01 -22.83 27.26
CA ASP A 444 -16.49 -23.28 26.00
C ASP A 444 -16.46 -22.05 25.09
N LYS A 445 -15.29 -21.42 24.98
CA LYS A 445 -15.07 -20.18 24.24
C LYS A 445 -15.22 -20.52 22.78
N SER A 446 -16.48 -20.67 22.36
CA SER A 446 -16.89 -20.91 20.99
C SER A 446 -16.10 -19.95 20.12
N LYS A 447 -15.26 -20.51 19.24
CA LYS A 447 -14.34 -19.75 18.42
C LYS A 447 -15.17 -18.82 17.55
N LYS A 448 -15.28 -17.54 17.95
CA LYS A 448 -16.01 -16.53 17.19
C LYS A 448 -15.18 -16.15 15.95
N PRO A 449 -15.78 -16.09 14.75
CA PRO A 449 -15.04 -15.68 13.56
C PRO A 449 -14.62 -14.22 13.67
N ALA A 450 -13.58 -13.85 12.93
CA ALA A 450 -13.14 -12.49 12.77
C ALA A 450 -14.29 -11.57 12.31
N SER A 451 -14.29 -10.33 12.79
CA SER A 451 -15.28 -9.31 12.39
C SER A 451 -14.93 -8.71 11.02
N LEU A 452 -14.97 -9.54 9.97
CA LEU A 452 -14.65 -9.13 8.62
C LEU A 452 -15.60 -8.02 8.14
N LYS A 453 -15.03 -6.90 7.68
CA LYS A 453 -15.73 -5.70 7.18
C LYS A 453 -15.46 -5.42 5.72
N THR A 454 -14.46 -6.02 5.12
CA THR A 454 -14.13 -5.78 3.71
C THR A 454 -13.53 -7.04 3.12
N PHE A 455 -14.04 -7.47 1.97
CA PHE A 455 -13.60 -8.63 1.23
C PHE A 455 -13.34 -8.29 -0.25
N TRP A 456 -12.11 -8.49 -0.71
CA TRP A 456 -11.70 -8.35 -2.12
C TRP A 456 -11.51 -9.75 -2.72
N VAL A 457 -12.46 -10.19 -3.54
CA VAL A 457 -12.57 -11.59 -4.00
C VAL A 457 -11.60 -11.97 -5.13
N GLY A 458 -11.06 -11.00 -5.84
CA GLY A 458 -10.38 -11.17 -7.13
C GLY A 458 -11.18 -11.94 -8.17
N ASP A 459 -10.47 -12.48 -9.16
CA ASP A 459 -11.04 -13.36 -10.17
C ASP A 459 -11.16 -14.80 -9.61
N SER A 460 -11.96 -14.96 -8.57
CA SER A 460 -12.18 -16.25 -7.90
C SER A 460 -13.27 -17.07 -8.60
N PRO A 461 -13.01 -18.33 -8.98
CA PRO A 461 -14.00 -19.16 -9.64
C PRO A 461 -15.14 -19.53 -8.70
N ILE A 462 -16.37 -19.41 -9.20
CA ILE A 462 -17.60 -19.60 -8.42
C ILE A 462 -18.68 -20.28 -9.29
N TYR A 463 -19.37 -21.29 -8.73
CA TYR A 463 -20.50 -21.95 -9.41
C TYR A 463 -21.86 -21.42 -8.99
N SER A 464 -22.11 -21.21 -7.69
CA SER A 464 -23.41 -20.79 -7.17
C SER A 464 -23.29 -19.50 -6.35
N PRO A 465 -23.62 -18.33 -6.93
CA PRO A 465 -23.64 -17.07 -6.22
C PRO A 465 -24.48 -17.09 -4.94
N LYS A 466 -25.63 -17.79 -4.96
CA LYS A 466 -26.53 -17.93 -3.81
C LYS A 466 -25.92 -18.74 -2.67
N ALA A 467 -25.19 -19.82 -2.99
CA ALA A 467 -24.50 -20.62 -1.98
C ALA A 467 -23.37 -19.81 -1.32
N VAL A 468 -22.60 -19.07 -2.11
CA VAL A 468 -21.54 -18.18 -1.62
C VAL A 468 -22.08 -17.03 -0.77
N ALA A 469 -23.20 -16.41 -1.16
CA ALA A 469 -23.85 -15.41 -0.32
C ALA A 469 -24.31 -16.00 1.02
N SER A 470 -24.85 -17.22 1.03
CA SER A 470 -25.24 -17.93 2.26
C SER A 470 -24.03 -18.22 3.16
N PHE A 471 -22.92 -18.65 2.56
CA PHE A 471 -21.64 -18.83 3.24
C PHE A 471 -21.17 -17.53 3.93
N PHE A 472 -21.18 -16.39 3.23
CA PHE A 472 -20.78 -15.11 3.83
C PHE A 472 -21.76 -14.62 4.89
N LYS A 473 -23.09 -14.77 4.69
CA LYS A 473 -24.08 -14.43 5.73
C LYS A 473 -23.83 -15.23 7.01
N LYS A 474 -23.47 -16.51 6.88
CA LYS A 474 -23.20 -17.41 8.02
C LYS A 474 -21.88 -17.07 8.73
N HIS A 475 -20.79 -16.91 8.00
CA HIS A 475 -19.44 -16.83 8.58
C HIS A 475 -18.90 -15.40 8.74
N CYS A 476 -19.44 -14.45 7.98
CA CYS A 476 -19.04 -13.04 7.96
C CYS A 476 -20.26 -12.11 8.12
N PRO A 477 -21.05 -12.21 9.20
CA PRO A 477 -22.31 -11.46 9.33
C PRO A 477 -22.15 -9.93 9.36
N LYS A 478 -20.92 -9.42 9.54
CA LYS A 478 -20.60 -7.98 9.51
C LYS A 478 -20.18 -7.48 8.13
N LEU A 479 -20.09 -8.36 7.14
CA LEU A 479 -19.80 -7.98 5.76
C LEU A 479 -21.09 -7.40 5.16
N SER A 480 -21.26 -6.08 5.27
CA SER A 480 -22.43 -5.37 4.76
C SER A 480 -22.39 -5.25 3.24
N VAL A 481 -23.57 -5.22 2.63
CA VAL A 481 -23.70 -5.11 1.18
C VAL A 481 -23.33 -3.72 0.67
N GLY A 482 -22.90 -3.64 -0.59
CA GLY A 482 -22.61 -2.40 -1.32
C GLY A 482 -21.29 -1.70 -0.97
N SER A 483 -20.78 -1.87 0.26
CA SER A 483 -19.56 -1.20 0.73
C SER A 483 -18.43 -2.14 1.13
N SER A 484 -18.70 -3.44 1.27
CA SER A 484 -17.74 -4.38 1.85
C SER A 484 -17.27 -5.48 0.90
N LEU A 485 -18.07 -5.92 -0.06
CA LEU A 485 -17.69 -6.95 -1.03
C LEU A 485 -17.25 -6.27 -2.33
N HIS A 486 -15.94 -6.25 -2.60
CA HIS A 486 -15.38 -5.56 -3.75
C HIS A 486 -14.99 -6.55 -4.85
N THR A 487 -15.65 -6.41 -5.99
CA THR A 487 -15.34 -7.10 -7.25
C THR A 487 -14.43 -6.27 -8.15
N ILE A 488 -14.28 -4.97 -7.91
CA ILE A 488 -13.43 -4.05 -8.68
C ILE A 488 -12.41 -3.39 -7.74
N TYR A 489 -11.17 -3.25 -8.20
CA TYR A 489 -10.02 -2.97 -7.34
C TYR A 489 -9.36 -1.62 -7.54
N PHE A 490 -9.83 -0.84 -8.50
CA PHE A 490 -9.27 0.47 -8.78
C PHE A 490 -10.04 1.51 -7.95
N ASP A 491 -9.30 2.26 -7.14
CA ASP A 491 -9.82 3.46 -6.48
C ASP A 491 -10.16 4.56 -7.51
N ASP A 492 -9.72 4.42 -8.76
CA ASP A 492 -9.96 5.29 -9.92
C ASP A 492 -10.73 4.54 -11.02
N ASP A 493 -11.40 5.26 -11.93
CA ASP A 493 -12.11 4.67 -13.08
C ASP A 493 -11.17 3.72 -13.87
N PRO A 494 -11.49 2.42 -13.99
CA PRO A 494 -10.64 1.49 -14.71
C PRO A 494 -10.52 1.95 -16.17
N PRO A 495 -9.32 1.92 -16.80
CA PRO A 495 -9.20 2.13 -18.23
C PRO A 495 -10.19 1.25 -19.00
N GLU A 496 -10.88 1.82 -19.99
CA GLU A 496 -11.86 1.13 -20.86
C GLU A 496 -11.31 -0.16 -21.49
N THR A 497 -9.98 -0.31 -21.55
CA THR A 497 -9.26 -1.43 -22.15
C THR A 497 -8.92 -2.56 -21.17
N MET A 498 -9.36 -2.51 -19.91
CA MET A 498 -9.02 -3.55 -18.96
C MET A 498 -9.79 -4.86 -19.22
N PRO A 499 -9.16 -6.04 -19.05
CA PRO A 499 -9.85 -7.31 -19.17
C PRO A 499 -11.04 -7.36 -18.21
N VAL A 500 -12.20 -7.77 -18.72
CA VAL A 500 -13.34 -8.09 -17.88
C VAL A 500 -12.95 -9.32 -17.05
N MET A 501 -13.02 -9.22 -15.72
CA MET A 501 -12.86 -10.38 -14.85
C MET A 501 -13.90 -11.44 -15.21
N VAL A 502 -13.44 -12.68 -15.43
CA VAL A 502 -14.28 -13.78 -15.92
C VAL A 502 -15.49 -13.98 -14.99
N TYR A 503 -15.26 -13.85 -13.68
CA TYR A 503 -16.30 -14.08 -12.68
C TYR A 503 -16.98 -12.81 -12.15
N LYS A 504 -16.73 -11.63 -12.75
CA LYS A 504 -17.25 -10.33 -12.25
C LYS A 504 -18.76 -10.36 -12.03
N ARG A 505 -19.53 -10.71 -13.07
CA ARG A 505 -21.00 -10.77 -13.02
C ARG A 505 -21.50 -11.75 -11.95
N ARG A 506 -20.81 -12.88 -11.76
CA ARG A 506 -21.19 -13.87 -10.74
C ARG A 506 -20.96 -13.34 -9.34
N TRP A 507 -19.88 -12.59 -9.10
CA TRP A 507 -19.61 -11.97 -7.81
C TRP A 507 -20.50 -10.74 -7.53
N GLU A 508 -20.90 -9.99 -8.56
CA GLU A 508 -21.95 -8.96 -8.44
C GLU A 508 -23.27 -9.60 -7.99
N ALA A 509 -23.64 -10.76 -8.54
CA ALA A 509 -24.80 -11.51 -8.09
C ALA A 509 -24.67 -12.04 -6.64
N VAL A 510 -23.46 -12.34 -6.15
CA VAL A 510 -23.25 -12.65 -4.72
C VAL A 510 -23.65 -11.46 -3.87
N SER A 511 -23.22 -10.25 -4.26
CA SER A 511 -23.54 -9.02 -3.53
C SER A 511 -25.05 -8.81 -3.43
N SER A 512 -25.81 -8.98 -4.52
CA SER A 512 -27.27 -8.82 -4.50
C SER A 512 -28.00 -9.89 -3.68
N TYR A 513 -27.47 -11.11 -3.57
CA TYR A 513 -28.02 -12.12 -2.66
C TYR A 513 -27.63 -11.90 -1.19
N MET A 514 -26.66 -11.02 -0.92
CA MET A 514 -26.29 -10.64 0.44
C MET A 514 -27.25 -9.60 1.04
N ASP A 515 -27.97 -8.85 0.20
CA ASP A 515 -29.14 -8.05 0.61
C ASP A 515 -30.26 -8.97 1.11
#